data_AF-A0A937WLE3-F1
#
_entry.id   AF-A0A937WLE3-F1
#
_cell.length_a   1.000
_cell.length_b   1.000
_cell.length_c   1.000
_cell.angle_alpha   90.00
_cell.angle_beta   90.00
_cell.angle_gamma   90.00
#
_symmetry.space_group_name_H-M   'P 1'
#
loop_
_entity.id
_entity.type
_entity.pdbx_description
1 polymer ?
#
loop_
_entity_poly.entity_id
_entity_poly.type
_entity_poly.pdbx_seq_one_letter_code
_entity_poly.pdbx_strand_id
1 'polypeptide(L)'
;MDNHAPRNLKSQNSKIDNSEEARKADALSLPEVRRGMREAWERSEADAPEKRHEEGGYIGLCPDGSLQVVPWPQGERGLIEMPERNADGKYKGIFVISSYHTHPNPTIDEEGRRWEQSPSEIDIEMIIREKYSGDSFVISNAIVYRVKPDGRVEEVGEREKTLS
;
A
#
# COMPACT_ATOMS: atom_id res chain seq x y z
N MET A 1 -31.31 -45.76 -24.08
CA MET A 1 -31.54 -44.33 -23.81
C MET A 1 -31.07 -44.08 -22.39
N ASP A 2 -30.46 -42.91 -22.20
CA ASP A 2 -30.06 -42.29 -20.93
C ASP A 2 -28.69 -42.63 -20.35
N ASN A 3 -27.70 -42.07 -21.05
CA ASN A 3 -26.65 -41.15 -20.59
C ASN A 3 -25.92 -41.39 -19.26
N HIS A 4 -24.61 -41.56 -19.44
CA HIS A 4 -23.53 -41.36 -18.48
C HIS A 4 -23.58 -40.02 -17.74
N ALA A 5 -23.18 -40.04 -16.47
CA ALA A 5 -22.39 -38.96 -15.88
C ALA A 5 -21.50 -39.50 -14.75
N PRO A 6 -20.16 -39.56 -14.91
CA PRO A 6 -19.28 -39.65 -13.76
C PRO A 6 -19.11 -38.26 -13.12
N ARG A 7 -19.44 -38.16 -11.83
CA ARG A 7 -19.12 -36.99 -10.98
C ARG A 7 -17.61 -36.88 -10.84
N ASN A 8 -17.02 -35.96 -11.60
CA ASN A 8 -15.63 -35.55 -11.46
C ASN A 8 -15.56 -34.47 -10.37
N LEU A 9 -15.27 -34.84 -9.12
CA LEU A 9 -14.84 -33.88 -8.11
C LEU A 9 -13.39 -33.45 -8.44
N LYS A 10 -13.25 -32.40 -9.25
CA LYS A 10 -12.06 -31.56 -9.28
C LYS A 10 -12.39 -30.23 -8.62
N SER A 11 -11.37 -29.65 -7.99
CA SER A 11 -11.33 -28.31 -7.41
C SER A 11 -11.94 -28.26 -6.00
N GLN A 12 -11.25 -27.85 -4.95
CA GLN A 12 -10.39 -26.67 -4.87
C GLN A 12 -9.20 -26.93 -3.95
N ASN A 13 -7.99 -26.83 -4.50
CA ASN A 13 -6.81 -26.49 -3.71
C ASN A 13 -6.25 -25.24 -4.38
N SER A 14 -6.69 -24.08 -3.91
CA SER A 14 -6.12 -22.79 -4.31
C SER A 14 -4.71 -22.72 -3.76
N LYS A 15 -3.76 -23.28 -4.52
CA LYS A 15 -2.36 -22.94 -4.36
C LYS A 15 -2.27 -21.45 -4.65
N ILE A 16 -2.01 -20.67 -3.61
CA ILE A 16 -1.56 -19.29 -3.76
C ILE A 16 -0.31 -19.37 -4.64
N ASP A 17 -0.41 -18.85 -5.85
CA ASP A 17 0.73 -18.74 -6.76
C ASP A 17 1.72 -17.77 -6.12
N ASN A 18 2.85 -18.31 -5.67
CA ASN A 18 3.90 -17.60 -4.95
C ASN A 18 4.99 -17.06 -5.89
N SER A 19 4.72 -16.97 -7.21
CA SER A 19 5.66 -16.36 -8.15
C SER A 19 6.00 -14.91 -7.78
N GLU A 20 7.19 -14.47 -8.17
CA GLU A 20 7.67 -13.11 -7.95
C GLU A 20 6.71 -12.08 -8.59
N GLU A 21 6.15 -12.42 -9.76
CA GLU A 21 5.13 -11.66 -10.47
C GLU A 21 3.80 -11.59 -9.70
N ALA A 22 3.35 -12.69 -9.07
CA ALA A 22 2.13 -12.69 -8.25
C ALA A 22 2.31 -11.87 -6.96
N ARG A 23 3.51 -11.92 -6.35
CA ARG A 23 3.86 -11.10 -5.18
C ARG A 23 3.95 -9.61 -5.51
N LYS A 24 4.42 -9.27 -6.72
CA LYS A 24 4.39 -7.89 -7.24
C LYS A 24 2.96 -7.41 -7.49
N ALA A 25 2.07 -8.30 -7.94
CA ALA A 25 0.69 -7.96 -8.31
C ALA A 25 -0.28 -7.80 -7.12
N ASP A 26 0.00 -8.39 -5.96
CA ASP A 26 -0.88 -8.25 -4.78
C ASP A 26 -0.14 -8.19 -3.44
N ALA A 27 0.76 -7.21 -3.33
CA ALA A 27 1.52 -6.94 -2.11
C ALA A 27 0.64 -6.85 -0.85
N LEU A 28 -0.61 -6.36 -0.97
CA LEU A 28 -1.52 -6.19 0.14
C LEU A 28 -2.05 -7.52 0.73
N SER A 29 -2.02 -8.62 -0.03
CA SER A 29 -2.38 -9.94 0.51
C SER A 29 -1.42 -10.41 1.61
N LEU A 30 -0.20 -9.85 1.64
CA LEU A 30 0.88 -10.29 2.50
C LEU A 30 0.78 -9.68 3.90
N PRO A 31 0.88 -10.50 4.97
CA PRO A 31 0.76 -10.01 6.35
C PRO A 31 1.80 -8.96 6.73
N GLU A 32 3.03 -9.08 6.24
CA GLU A 32 4.13 -8.15 6.54
C GLU A 32 3.89 -6.75 5.95
N VAL A 33 3.25 -6.69 4.79
CA VAL A 33 2.88 -5.43 4.14
C VAL A 33 1.77 -4.75 4.93
N ARG A 34 0.69 -5.47 5.24
CA ARG A 34 -0.40 -4.96 6.08
C ARG A 34 0.08 -4.51 7.46
N ARG A 35 0.99 -5.28 8.09
CA ARG A 35 1.61 -4.89 9.36
C ARG A 35 2.39 -3.59 9.23
N GLY A 36 3.26 -3.46 8.23
CA GLY A 36 4.04 -2.23 8.03
C GLY A 36 3.17 -0.99 7.77
N MET A 37 2.10 -1.14 6.98
CA MET A 37 1.11 -0.08 6.75
C MET A 37 0.33 0.30 8.02
N ARG A 38 -0.02 -0.70 8.85
CA ARG A 38 -0.68 -0.47 10.14
C ARG A 38 0.25 0.27 11.11
N GLU A 39 1.50 -0.16 11.22
CA GLU A 39 2.50 0.51 12.06
C GLU A 39 2.73 1.96 11.61
N ALA A 40 2.72 2.23 10.30
CA ALA A 40 2.78 3.59 9.79
C ALA A 40 1.56 4.42 10.18
N TRP A 41 0.35 3.86 10.08
CA TRP A 41 -0.87 4.51 10.55
C TRP A 41 -0.83 4.84 12.06
N GLU A 42 -0.35 3.91 12.88
CA GLU A 42 -0.20 4.12 14.32
C GLU A 42 0.80 5.26 14.61
N ARG A 43 1.93 5.30 13.88
CA ARG A 43 2.92 6.38 14.02
C ARG A 43 2.43 7.73 13.53
N SER A 44 1.50 7.78 12.57
CA SER A 44 0.90 9.02 12.11
C SER A 44 0.13 9.79 13.20
N GLU A 45 -0.13 9.17 14.36
CA GLU A 45 -0.82 9.78 15.50
C GLU A 45 -2.14 10.46 15.08
N ALA A 46 -2.95 9.77 14.26
CA ALA A 46 -4.16 10.32 13.64
C ALA A 46 -5.15 10.95 14.65
N ASP A 47 -5.24 10.38 15.86
CA ASP A 47 -6.11 10.84 16.94
C ASP A 47 -5.53 11.98 17.80
N ALA A 48 -4.29 12.41 17.56
CA ALA A 48 -3.61 13.49 18.30
C ALA A 48 -3.36 14.71 17.38
N PRO A 49 -4.29 15.68 17.31
CA PRO A 49 -4.25 16.76 16.31
C PRO A 49 -2.94 17.53 16.24
N GLU A 50 -2.26 17.71 17.38
CA GLU A 50 -1.01 18.46 17.50
C GLU A 50 0.23 17.69 17.03
N LYS A 51 0.13 16.36 16.91
CA LYS A 51 1.21 15.47 16.46
C LYS A 51 0.90 14.74 15.16
N ARG A 52 -0.35 14.79 14.72
CA ARG A 52 -0.84 14.17 13.50
C ARG A 52 0.08 14.48 12.31
N HIS A 53 0.57 13.44 11.65
CA HIS A 53 1.43 13.60 10.49
C HIS A 53 1.42 12.42 9.51
N GLU A 54 1.76 12.70 8.25
CA GLU A 54 1.90 11.67 7.23
C GLU A 54 3.13 10.79 7.49
N GLU A 55 2.93 9.50 7.27
CA GLU A 55 3.94 8.45 7.33
C GLU A 55 3.97 7.73 5.99
N GLY A 56 5.10 7.13 5.64
CA GLY A 56 5.24 6.48 4.35
C GLY A 56 6.37 5.47 4.33
N GLY A 57 6.45 4.73 3.24
CA GLY A 57 7.44 3.69 3.11
C GLY A 57 7.47 3.05 1.74
N TYR A 58 8.51 2.25 1.56
CA TYR A 58 8.67 1.37 0.41
C TYR A 58 8.32 -0.06 0.76
N ILE A 59 7.79 -0.75 -0.23
CA ILE A 59 7.65 -2.20 -0.25
C ILE A 59 8.63 -2.69 -1.30
N GLY A 60 9.51 -3.63 -0.93
CA GLY A 60 10.53 -4.11 -1.83
C GLY A 60 11.00 -5.52 -1.56
N LEU A 61 11.65 -6.10 -2.56
CA LEU A 61 12.21 -7.44 -2.54
C LEU A 61 13.64 -7.39 -1.97
N CYS A 62 13.87 -8.22 -0.96
CA CYS A 62 15.20 -8.55 -0.47
C CYS A 62 15.94 -9.46 -1.46
N PRO A 63 17.29 -9.54 -1.39
CA PRO A 63 18.07 -10.44 -2.24
C PRO A 63 17.71 -11.93 -2.10
N ASP A 64 17.13 -12.34 -0.97
CA ASP A 64 16.65 -13.70 -0.72
C ASP A 64 15.23 -13.96 -1.28
N GLY A 65 14.62 -12.96 -1.94
CA GLY A 65 13.28 -13.03 -2.51
C GLY A 65 12.14 -12.80 -1.50
N SER A 66 12.46 -12.51 -0.24
CA SER A 66 11.47 -12.06 0.75
C SER A 66 11.02 -10.62 0.48
N LEU A 67 9.82 -10.26 0.92
CA LEU A 67 9.34 -8.88 0.87
C LEU A 67 9.59 -8.19 2.20
N GLN A 68 9.91 -6.90 2.11
CA GLN A 68 10.14 -6.04 3.26
C GLN A 68 9.43 -4.70 3.07
N VAL A 69 8.88 -4.20 4.17
CA VAL A 69 8.44 -2.81 4.31
C VAL A 69 9.56 -2.01 4.95
N VAL A 70 9.95 -0.91 4.33
CA VAL A 70 10.97 0.00 4.84
C VAL A 70 10.37 1.40 4.97
N PRO A 71 10.21 1.92 6.20
CA PRO A 71 9.65 3.25 6.40
C PRO A 71 10.58 4.33 5.84
N TRP A 72 9.97 5.39 5.33
CA TRP A 72 10.65 6.64 5.00
C TRP A 72 11.06 7.37 6.29
N PRO A 73 12.02 8.30 6.22
CA PRO A 73 12.20 9.27 7.30
C PRO A 73 10.87 9.99 7.56
N GLN A 74 10.57 10.23 8.84
CA GLN A 74 9.40 11.00 9.23
C GLN A 74 9.47 12.40 8.62
N GLY A 75 8.39 12.81 7.95
CA GLY A 75 8.24 14.15 7.41
C GLY A 75 7.75 15.16 8.46
N GLU A 76 7.31 16.32 8.00
CA GLU A 76 6.64 17.32 8.84
C GLU A 76 5.13 17.21 8.64
N ARG A 77 4.30 17.26 9.70
CA ARG A 77 2.82 17.36 9.66
C ARG A 77 2.18 16.79 8.38
N GLY A 78 1.83 17.63 7.40
CA GLY A 78 1.14 17.22 6.17
C GLY A 78 2.03 17.06 4.94
N LEU A 79 3.33 16.86 5.11
CA LEU A 79 4.28 16.67 4.03
C LEU A 79 5.30 15.60 4.41
N ILE A 80 5.28 14.51 3.66
CA ILE A 80 6.34 13.52 3.69
C ILE A 80 7.12 13.53 2.38
N GLU A 81 8.46 13.45 2.49
CA GLU A 81 9.32 13.37 1.33
C GLU A 81 9.66 11.91 1.02
N MET A 82 9.36 11.51 -0.20
CA MET A 82 9.74 10.21 -0.71
C MET A 82 11.27 10.15 -0.93
N PRO A 83 12.00 9.23 -0.28
CA PRO A 83 13.45 9.15 -0.39
C PRO A 83 13.92 8.70 -1.78
N GLU A 84 15.03 9.25 -2.27
CA GLU A 84 15.60 8.81 -3.54
C GLU A 84 16.04 7.33 -3.52
N ARG A 85 15.80 6.64 -4.64
CA ARG A 85 16.32 5.30 -4.92
C ARG A 85 17.64 5.40 -5.68
N ASN A 86 18.51 4.40 -5.51
CA ASN A 86 19.74 4.34 -6.31
C ASN A 86 19.43 3.98 -7.78
N ALA A 87 20.45 4.01 -8.65
CA ALA A 87 20.31 3.72 -10.08
C ALA A 87 19.73 2.32 -10.40
N ASP A 88 19.85 1.37 -9.46
CA ASP A 88 19.29 0.01 -9.58
C ASP A 88 17.85 -0.07 -9.05
N GLY A 89 17.21 1.06 -8.71
CA GLY A 89 15.87 1.12 -8.13
C GLY A 89 15.80 0.63 -6.69
N LYS A 90 16.91 0.59 -5.97
CA LYS A 90 16.98 0.11 -4.58
C LYS A 90 16.95 1.25 -3.56
N TYR A 91 16.35 0.96 -2.40
CA TYR A 91 16.42 1.80 -1.21
C TYR A 91 16.84 0.94 -0.02
N LYS A 92 17.87 1.36 0.74
CA LYS A 92 18.41 0.60 1.89
C LYS A 92 18.64 -0.90 1.60
N GLY A 93 19.03 -1.24 0.36
CA GLY A 93 19.35 -2.61 -0.06
C GLY A 93 18.19 -3.44 -0.63
N ILE A 94 16.94 -3.00 -0.49
CA ILE A 94 15.77 -3.67 -1.09
C ILE A 94 15.47 -3.13 -2.48
N PHE A 95 15.05 -3.99 -3.40
CA PHE A 95 14.55 -3.58 -4.72
C PHE A 95 13.11 -3.08 -4.57
N VAL A 96 12.88 -1.78 -4.74
CA VAL A 96 11.59 -1.16 -4.48
C VAL A 96 10.61 -1.53 -5.59
N ILE A 97 9.49 -2.14 -5.22
CA ILE A 97 8.44 -2.54 -6.17
C ILE A 97 7.16 -1.72 -6.03
N SER A 98 6.97 -1.03 -4.89
CA SER A 98 5.77 -0.25 -4.56
C SER A 98 6.07 0.74 -3.43
N SER A 99 5.19 1.72 -3.23
CA SER A 99 5.19 2.67 -2.11
C SER A 99 3.86 2.69 -1.36
N TYR A 100 3.87 3.24 -0.15
CA TYR A 100 2.66 3.64 0.54
C TYR A 100 2.87 4.94 1.32
N HIS A 101 1.78 5.65 1.61
CA HIS A 101 1.76 6.72 2.61
C HIS A 101 0.37 6.86 3.27
N THR A 102 0.30 7.60 4.37
CA THR A 102 -0.92 7.83 5.13
C THR A 102 -1.47 9.24 4.89
N HIS A 103 -2.80 9.35 4.85
CA HIS A 103 -3.55 10.60 4.99
C HIS A 103 -4.29 10.55 6.33
N PRO A 104 -3.64 10.98 7.43
CA PRO A 104 -4.18 10.81 8.77
C PRO A 104 -5.26 11.83 9.14
N ASN A 105 -5.43 12.88 8.33
CA ASN A 105 -6.43 13.90 8.60
C ASN A 105 -7.85 13.34 8.48
N PRO A 106 -8.74 13.63 9.43
CA PRO A 106 -10.16 13.30 9.29
C PRO A 106 -10.78 14.14 8.19
N THR A 107 -11.95 13.72 7.66
CA THR A 107 -12.68 14.47 6.61
C THR A 107 -12.93 15.93 6.99
N ILE A 108 -13.22 16.18 8.27
CA ILE A 108 -13.30 17.52 8.86
C ILE A 108 -12.50 17.49 10.14
N ASP A 109 -11.54 18.39 10.30
CA ASP A 109 -10.72 18.48 11.51
C ASP A 109 -11.34 19.38 12.59
N GLU A 110 -10.60 19.53 13.69
CA GLU A 110 -11.00 20.25 14.88
C GLU A 110 -11.19 21.76 14.64
N GLU A 111 -10.58 22.29 13.57
CA GLU A 111 -10.72 23.68 13.11
C GLU A 111 -11.82 23.85 12.04
N GLY A 112 -12.48 22.75 11.65
CA GLY A 112 -13.50 22.75 10.60
C GLY A 112 -12.93 22.72 9.18
N ARG A 113 -11.62 22.45 9.00
CA ARG A 113 -11.00 22.31 7.68
C ARG A 113 -11.39 20.98 7.07
N ARG A 114 -11.65 20.98 5.77
CA ARG A 114 -11.95 19.77 5.00
C ARG A 114 -10.67 19.20 4.41
N TRP A 115 -10.48 17.90 4.60
CA TRP A 115 -9.31 17.19 4.09
C TRP A 115 -9.73 16.14 3.05
N GLU A 116 -8.98 16.10 1.96
CA GLU A 116 -9.14 15.06 0.94
C GLU A 116 -8.76 13.70 1.54
N GLN A 117 -9.57 12.68 1.29
CA GLN A 117 -9.32 11.33 1.79
C GLN A 117 -8.72 10.44 0.70
N SER A 118 -9.04 10.70 -0.57
CA SER A 118 -8.43 9.99 -1.68
C SER A 118 -6.99 10.47 -1.92
N PRO A 119 -6.19 9.73 -2.71
CA PRO A 119 -4.94 10.27 -3.26
C PRO A 119 -5.19 11.60 -3.98
N SER A 120 -4.31 12.58 -3.76
CA SER A 120 -4.31 13.83 -4.52
C SER A 120 -3.73 13.63 -5.93
N GLU A 121 -3.90 14.63 -6.80
CA GLU A 121 -3.28 14.61 -8.13
C GLU A 121 -1.74 14.52 -8.05
N ILE A 122 -1.14 15.19 -7.06
CA ILE A 122 0.30 15.17 -6.82
C ILE A 122 0.77 13.76 -6.42
N ASP A 123 -0.01 13.04 -5.59
CA ASP A 123 0.32 11.67 -5.19
C ASP A 123 0.31 10.73 -6.40
N ILE A 124 -0.72 10.87 -7.24
CA ILE A 124 -0.89 10.06 -8.45
C ILE A 124 0.26 10.31 -9.44
N GLU A 125 0.59 11.58 -9.72
CA GLU A 125 1.69 11.95 -10.60
C GLU A 125 3.03 11.44 -10.09
N MET A 126 3.27 11.53 -8.79
CA MET A 126 4.48 11.02 -8.14
C MET A 126 4.60 9.51 -8.33
N ILE A 127 3.53 8.75 -8.08
CA ILE A 127 3.51 7.29 -8.25
C ILE A 127 3.75 6.89 -9.72
N ILE A 128 3.14 7.58 -10.69
CA ILE A 128 3.36 7.34 -12.12
C ILE A 128 4.84 7.59 -12.48
N ARG A 129 5.41 8.70 -11.99
CA ARG A 129 6.80 9.08 -12.25
C ARG A 129 7.79 8.04 -11.74
N GLU A 130 7.48 7.41 -10.61
CA GLU A 130 8.35 6.40 -9.99
C GLU A 130 8.38 5.07 -10.74
N LYS A 131 7.40 4.78 -11.61
CA LYS A 131 7.38 3.58 -12.44
C LYS A 131 7.56 2.30 -11.63
N TYR A 132 6.84 2.19 -10.51
CA TYR A 132 6.79 0.97 -9.72
C TYR A 132 6.28 -0.21 -10.55
N SER A 133 6.77 -1.41 -10.22
CA SER A 133 6.32 -2.64 -10.88
C SER A 133 5.05 -3.22 -10.26
N GLY A 134 4.70 -2.81 -9.04
CA GLY A 134 3.45 -3.12 -8.36
C GLY A 134 2.64 -1.86 -8.04
N ASP A 135 1.45 -2.08 -7.49
CA ASP A 135 0.53 -1.02 -7.09
C ASP A 135 1.02 -0.33 -5.79
N SER A 136 0.84 0.99 -5.68
CA SER A 136 1.08 1.76 -4.46
C SER A 136 -0.19 1.95 -3.65
N PHE A 137 -0.07 2.37 -2.39
CA PHE A 137 -1.22 2.48 -1.47
C PHE A 137 -1.29 3.81 -0.74
N VAL A 138 -2.49 4.36 -0.62
CA VAL A 138 -2.76 5.53 0.23
C VAL A 138 -3.73 5.12 1.33
N ILE A 139 -3.32 5.31 2.57
CA ILE A 139 -4.05 4.87 3.76
C ILE A 139 -4.73 6.09 4.36
N SER A 140 -6.01 6.27 4.07
CA SER A 140 -6.81 7.34 4.65
C SER A 140 -7.44 6.93 5.99
N ASN A 141 -8.10 7.87 6.66
CA ASN A 141 -8.76 7.62 7.93
C ASN A 141 -9.74 6.43 7.89
N ALA A 142 -10.53 6.33 6.82
CA ALA A 142 -11.56 5.31 6.68
C ALA A 142 -11.23 4.21 5.65
N ILE A 143 -10.52 4.55 4.56
CA ILE A 143 -10.36 3.70 3.38
C ILE A 143 -8.88 3.51 3.02
N VAL A 144 -8.52 2.32 2.57
CA VAL A 144 -7.26 2.09 1.86
C VAL A 144 -7.51 2.18 0.35
N TYR A 145 -6.78 3.07 -0.30
CA TYR A 145 -6.76 3.22 -1.74
C TYR A 145 -5.55 2.50 -2.34
N ARG A 146 -5.75 1.98 -3.52
CA ARG A 146 -4.72 1.39 -4.38
C ARG A 146 -4.53 2.32 -5.58
N VAL A 147 -3.29 2.69 -5.86
CA VAL A 147 -2.91 3.51 -7.01
C VAL A 147 -2.03 2.66 -7.92
N LYS A 148 -2.52 2.39 -9.12
CA LYS A 148 -1.81 1.58 -10.12
C LYS A 148 -0.68 2.37 -10.75
N PRO A 149 0.33 1.71 -11.35
CA PRO A 149 1.42 2.40 -12.05
C PRO A 149 0.97 3.31 -13.20
N ASP A 150 -0.23 3.10 -13.73
CA ASP A 150 -0.86 3.94 -14.77
C ASP A 150 -1.67 5.12 -14.20
N GLY A 151 -1.69 5.30 -12.88
CA GLY A 151 -2.41 6.35 -12.17
C GLY A 151 -3.85 6.04 -11.81
N ARG A 152 -4.40 4.89 -12.20
CA ARG A 152 -5.76 4.53 -11.81
C ARG A 152 -5.85 4.30 -10.30
N VAL A 153 -6.86 4.91 -9.69
CA VAL A 153 -7.16 4.78 -8.26
C VAL A 153 -8.33 3.82 -8.06
N GLU A 154 -8.18 2.89 -7.13
CA GLU A 154 -9.19 1.92 -6.75
C GLU A 154 -9.37 1.92 -5.23
N GLU A 155 -10.61 1.93 -4.75
CA GLU A 155 -10.91 1.68 -3.34
C GLU A 155 -10.74 0.19 -3.04
N VAL A 156 -9.91 -0.14 -2.06
CA VAL A 156 -9.71 -1.53 -1.63
C VAL A 156 -10.73 -1.93 -0.57
N GLY A 157 -10.95 -1.05 0.41
CA GLY A 157 -11.87 -1.30 1.51
C GLY A 157 -11.57 -0.47 2.75
N GLU A 158 -12.33 -0.73 3.82
CA GLU A 158 -12.16 -0.06 5.11
C GLU A 158 -10.75 -0.32 5.68
N ARG A 159 -10.07 0.73 6.17
CA ARG A 159 -8.69 0.66 6.69
C ARG A 159 -8.54 -0.41 7.76
N GLU A 160 -9.41 -0.40 8.76
CA GLU A 160 -9.37 -1.36 9.89
C GLU A 160 -9.46 -2.81 9.41
N LYS A 161 -10.36 -3.10 8.46
CA LYS A 161 -10.53 -4.46 7.90
C LYS A 161 -9.40 -4.85 6.96
N THR A 162 -8.90 -3.89 6.20
CA THR A 162 -7.87 -4.12 5.17
C THR A 162 -6.51 -4.33 5.80
N LEU A 163 -6.20 -3.58 6.87
CA LEU A 163 -4.93 -3.65 7.55
C LEU A 163 -4.90 -4.66 8.71
N SER A 164 -6.04 -5.28 9.06
CA SER A 164 -6.13 -6.27 10.16
C SER A 164 -5.18 -7.47 9.99
#